data_AF-A0A5D4IP28-F1
#
_entry.id   AF-A0A5D4IP28-F1
#
_cell.length_a   1.000
_cell.length_b   1.000
_cell.length_c   1.000
_cell.angle_alpha   90.00
_cell.angle_beta   90.00
_cell.angle_gamma   90.00
#
_symmetry.space_group_name_H-M   'P 1'
#
loop_
_entity.id
_entity.type
_entity.pdbx_description
1 polymer ?
#
loop_
_entity_poly.entity_id
_entity_poly.type
_entity_poly.pdbx_seq_one_letter_code
_entity_poly.pdbx_strand_id
1 'polypeptide(L)' 'MAAYVAVLLERWCDLTEDDEDTSPWSTGPLINQASGPLIYFPMRFSMAEEASAHAAAVAETMGLVCFDVQQDRLRP' A
#
# COMPACT_ATOMS: atom_id res chain seq x y z
N MET A 1 -7.31 8.00 5.42
CA MET A 1 -6.02 7.57 4.86
C MET A 1 -4.98 7.25 5.93
N ALA A 2 -4.76 8.09 6.94
CA ALA A 2 -3.77 7.78 8.00
C ALA A 2 -3.96 6.40 8.66
N ALA A 3 -5.19 6.02 9.02
CA ALA A 3 -5.47 4.69 9.58
C ALA A 3 -5.19 3.54 8.61
N TYR A 4 -5.49 3.71 7.33
CA TYR A 4 -5.19 2.72 6.30
C TYR A 4 -3.68 2.52 6.15
N VAL A 5 -2.92 3.61 6.05
CA VAL A 5 -1.46 3.57 5.99
C VAL A 5 -0.87 2.93 7.24
N ALA A 6 -1.37 3.29 8.43
CA ALA A 6 -0.88 2.69 9.68
C ALA A 6 -1.01 1.16 9.68
N VAL A 7 -2.15 0.61 9.24
CA VAL A 7 -2.33 -0.85 9.16
C VAL A 7 -1.43 -1.50 8.13
N LEU A 8 -1.20 -0.87 6.97
CA LEU A 8 -0.20 -1.39 6.00
C LEU A 8 1.20 -1.44 6.61
N LEU A 9 1.55 -0.41 7.39
CA LEU A 9 2.85 -0.29 8.04
C LEU A 9 3.05 -1.23 9.23
N GLU A 10 1.99 -1.84 9.78
CA GLU A 10 2.11 -2.89 10.80
C GLU A 10 2.75 -4.18 10.24
N ARG A 11 2.56 -4.46 8.95
CA ARG A 11 3.12 -5.65 8.29
C ARG A 11 4.50 -5.39 7.69
N TRP A 12 4.66 -4.24 7.05
CA TRP A 12 5.93 -3.85 6.43
C TRP A 12 6.24 -2.40 6.78
N CYS A 13 7.41 -2.17 7.37
CA CYS A 13 7.83 -0.83 7.75
C CYS A 13 7.85 0.13 6.55
N ASP A 14 7.88 1.42 6.85
CA ASP A 14 8.01 2.44 5.82
C ASP A 14 9.36 2.28 5.12
N LEU A 15 9.41 2.58 3.82
CA LEU A 15 10.66 2.54 3.06
C LEU A 15 11.74 3.45 3.67
N THR A 16 11.38 4.54 4.34
CA THR A 16 12.35 5.42 5.02
C THR A 16 13.01 4.78 6.24
N GLU A 17 12.49 3.65 6.72
CA GLU A 17 12.94 2.93 7.92
C GLU A 17 13.38 1.48 7.58
N ASP A 18 13.43 1.11 6.30
CA ASP A 18 13.68 -0.25 5.83
C ASP A 18 15.18 -0.52 5.58
N ASP A 19 15.93 -0.72 6.67
CA ASP A 19 17.36 -1.08 6.59
C ASP A 19 17.59 -2.51 6.06
N GLU A 20 16.58 -3.39 6.17
CA GLU A 20 16.67 -4.82 5.82
C GLU A 20 16.22 -5.13 4.39
N ASP A 21 15.79 -4.12 3.61
CA ASP A 21 15.30 -4.23 2.24
C ASP A 21 14.06 -5.15 2.10
N THR A 22 13.20 -5.14 3.11
CA THR A 22 12.02 -6.00 3.26
C THR A 22 10.70 -5.32 2.89
N SER A 23 10.71 -4.00 2.76
CA SER A 23 9.51 -3.21 2.51
C SER A 23 9.09 -3.32 1.05
N PRO A 24 7.82 -3.63 0.75
CA PRO A 24 7.34 -3.71 -0.61
C PRO A 24 7.15 -2.33 -1.24
N TRP A 25 7.24 -1.24 -0.48
CA TRP A 25 7.02 0.11 -0.98
C TRP A 25 8.22 0.58 -1.81
N SER A 26 7.95 1.31 -2.91
CA SER A 26 9.01 1.93 -3.74
C SER A 26 9.16 3.44 -3.52
N THR A 27 8.37 4.00 -2.60
CA THR A 27 8.44 5.39 -2.16
C THR A 27 8.10 5.46 -0.69
N GLY A 28 8.74 6.37 0.04
CA GLY A 28 8.44 6.68 1.44
C GLY A 28 8.63 8.18 1.73
N PRO A 29 8.04 8.72 2.81
CA PRO A 29 7.05 8.07 3.67
C PRO A 29 5.75 7.73 2.92
N LEU A 30 5.17 6.56 3.17
CA LEU A 30 4.00 6.04 2.47
C LEU A 30 2.80 6.98 2.63
N ILE A 31 2.65 7.61 3.81
CA ILE A 31 1.59 8.58 4.07
C ILE A 31 1.67 9.83 3.18
N ASN A 32 2.87 10.19 2.70
CA ASN A 32 3.04 11.35 1.80
C ASN A 32 2.52 11.08 0.39
N GLN A 33 2.17 9.84 0.07
CA GLN A 33 1.49 9.48 -1.18
C GLN A 33 -0.02 9.75 -1.13
N ALA A 34 -0.55 10.16 0.02
CA ALA A 34 -1.97 10.48 0.17
C ALA A 34 -2.25 11.93 -0.28
N SER A 35 -3.32 12.10 -1.03
CA SER A 35 -3.85 13.39 -1.45
C SER A 35 -5.37 13.42 -1.27
N GLY A 36 -5.81 14.01 -0.16
CA GLY A 36 -7.23 14.04 0.21
C GLY A 36 -7.79 12.63 0.47
N PRO A 37 -8.89 12.22 -0.20
CA PRO A 37 -9.50 10.90 0.00
C PRO A 37 -8.80 9.76 -0.75
N LEU A 38 -7.76 10.06 -1.54
CA LEU A 38 -7.06 9.09 -2.38
C LEU A 38 -5.61 8.92 -1.88
N ILE A 39 -5.10 7.70 -2.02
CA ILE A 39 -3.68 7.40 -1.87
C ILE A 39 -3.26 6.55 -3.07
N TYR A 40 -2.14 6.92 -3.69
CA TYR A 40 -1.55 6.17 -4.81
C TYR A 40 -0.09 5.90 -4.50
N PHE A 41 0.29 4.64 -4.31
CA PHE A 41 1.64 4.29 -3.88
C PHE A 41 2.20 3.13 -4.72
N PRO A 42 3.42 3.29 -5.27
CA PRO A 42 4.08 2.24 -6.03
C PRO A 42 4.69 1.16 -5.11
N MET A 43 4.74 -0.07 -5.65
CA MET A 43 5.34 -1.23 -4.99
C MET A 43 6.50 -1.79 -5.82
N ARG A 44 7.42 -2.48 -5.15
CA ARG A 44 8.52 -3.23 -5.77
C ARG A 44 7.92 -4.38 -6.57
N PHE A 45 8.40 -4.57 -7.80
CA PHE A 45 7.85 -5.59 -8.71
C PHE A 45 7.86 -7.01 -8.10
N SER A 46 8.95 -7.39 -7.41
CA SER A 46 9.10 -8.71 -6.78
C SER A 46 8.09 -9.01 -5.68
N MET A 47 7.47 -7.98 -5.09
CA MET A 47 6.54 -8.11 -3.97
C MET A 47 5.12 -7.62 -4.30
N ALA A 48 4.92 -7.07 -5.51
CA ALA A 48 3.69 -6.38 -5.89
C ALA A 48 2.45 -7.28 -5.79
N GLU A 49 2.55 -8.57 -6.10
CA GLU A 49 1.40 -9.48 -6.02
C GLU A 49 0.90 -9.66 -4.58
N GLU A 50 1.80 -9.95 -3.64
CA GLU A 50 1.47 -10.15 -2.23
C GLU A 50 1.06 -8.83 -1.56
N ALA A 51 1.83 -7.77 -1.80
CA ALA A 51 1.60 -6.48 -1.18
C ALA A 51 0.29 -5.83 -1.67
N SER A 52 -0.01 -5.91 -2.98
CA SER A 52 -1.27 -5.37 -3.51
C SER A 52 -2.48 -6.19 -3.05
N ALA A 53 -2.37 -7.52 -2.96
CA ALA A 53 -3.43 -8.36 -2.41
C ALA A 53 -3.72 -8.03 -0.94
N HIS A 54 -2.67 -7.85 -0.12
CA HIS A 54 -2.82 -7.43 1.26
C HIS A 54 -3.43 -6.03 1.38
N ALA A 55 -2.94 -5.07 0.58
CA ALA A 55 -3.42 -3.71 0.58
C ALA A 55 -4.90 -3.60 0.19
N ALA A 56 -5.35 -4.40 -0.79
CA ALA A 56 -6.75 -4.51 -1.18
C ALA A 56 -7.61 -5.08 -0.05
N ALA A 57 -7.19 -6.19 0.57
CA ALA A 57 -7.93 -6.79 1.68
C ALA A 57 -8.09 -5.82 2.87
N VAL A 58 -7.02 -5.09 3.23
CA VAL A 58 -7.10 -4.05 4.28
C VAL A 58 -8.07 -2.94 3.87
N ALA A 59 -8.04 -2.52 2.60
CA ALA A 59 -8.95 -1.49 2.08
C ALA A 59 -10.42 -1.95 2.20
N GLU A 60 -10.72 -3.19 1.84
CA GLU A 60 -12.05 -3.81 1.97
C GLU A 60 -12.57 -3.72 3.42
N THR A 61 -11.74 -4.12 4.41
CA THR A 61 -12.13 -4.07 5.83
C THR A 61 -12.44 -2.67 6.34
N MET A 62 -11.94 -1.63 5.67
CA MET A 62 -12.15 -0.23 6.02
C MET A 62 -13.20 0.46 5.15
N GLY A 63 -13.86 -0.27 4.25
CA GLY A 63 -14.84 0.29 3.31
C GLY A 63 -14.22 1.22 2.26
N LEU A 64 -12.93 1.02 1.95
CA LEU A 64 -12.20 1.75 0.92
C LEU A 64 -12.26 1.00 -0.41
N VAL A 65 -12.14 1.75 -1.50
CA VAL A 65 -12.09 1.19 -2.86
C VAL A 65 -10.65 1.06 -3.28
N CYS A 66 -10.23 -0.15 -3.69
CA CYS A 66 -8.90 -0.41 -4.23
C CYS A 66 -8.97 -0.62 -5.75
N PHE A 67 -8.30 0.24 -6.52
CA PHE A 67 -8.10 0.06 -7.95
C PHE A 67 -6.65 -0.35 -8.21
N ASP A 68 -6.46 -1.50 -8.86
CA ASP A 68 -5.15 -2.02 -9.24
C ASP A 68 -4.86 -1.66 -10.69
N VAL A 69 -3.95 -0.70 -10.88
CA VAL A 69 -3.52 -0.21 -12.20
C VAL A 69 -2.81 -1.27 -13.03
N GLN A 70 -2.19 -2.29 -12.41
CA GLN A 70 -1.51 -3.37 -13.15
C GLN A 70 -2.51 -4.39 -13.71
N GLN A 71 -3.64 -4.57 -13.03
CA GLN A 71 -4.70 -5.49 -13.45
C GLN A 71 -5.87 -4.78 -14.15
N ASP A 72 -5.82 -3.44 -14.23
CA ASP A 72 -6.86 -2.57 -14.79
C ASP A 72 -8.27 -2.88 -14.25
N ARG A 73 -8.36 -3.10 -12.93
CA ARG A 73 -9.63 -3.47 -12.28
C ARG A 73 -9.68 -3.07 -10.81
N LEU A 74 -10.91 -2.99 -10.30
CA LEU A 74 -11.14 -2.95 -8.86
C LEU A 74 -10.82 -4.30 -8.23
N ARG A 75 -10.19 -4.27 -7.07
CA ARG A 75 -9.89 -5.45 -6.25
C ARG A 75 -10.99 -5.60 -5.20
N PRO A 76 -11.53 -6.82 -4.98
CA PRO A 76 -12.26 -7.10 -3.76
C PRO A 76 -11.34 -6.91 -2.56
#